data_AF-A0A3B8P4P9-F1
#
_entry.id   AF-A0A3B8P4P9-F1
#
_cell.length_a   1.000
_cell.length_b   1.000
_cell.length_c   1.000
_cell.angle_alpha   90.00
_cell.angle_beta   90.00
_cell.angle_gamma   90.00
#
_symmetry.space_group_name_H-M   'P 1'
#
loop_
_entity.id
_entity.type
_entity.pdbx_description
1 polymer ?
#
loop_
_entity_poly.entity_id
_entity_poly.type
_entity_poly.pdbx_seq_one_letter_code
_entity_poly.pdbx_strand_id
1 'polypeptide(L)'
;WLVIVNASASTRRHQALAQCKGLLAQLFDQAYRQRARLALLTASGAEPRWQRHGLKASASLQPWLQALGAGGGTPLIASLEQARRWLEAWQKSHPDQVQRCLVFTDGRLQRWKAVQPMPCATLLVDIELAPVRLGRARQLAAELHADYQHLQHFKVQE
;
A
#
# COMPACT_ATOMS: atom_id res chain seq x y z
N TRP A 1 -9.10 6.32 3.73
CA TRP A 1 -8.20 5.47 2.91
C TRP A 1 -6.92 5.22 3.67
N LEU A 2 -6.50 3.96 3.76
CA LEU A 2 -5.15 3.56 4.19
C LEU A 2 -4.36 3.13 2.98
N VAL A 3 -3.14 3.64 2.80
CA VAL A 3 -2.25 3.24 1.72
C VAL A 3 -0.97 2.67 2.31
N ILE A 4 -0.67 1.42 1.96
CA ILE A 4 0.52 0.68 2.37
C ILE A 4 1.42 0.53 1.16
N VAL A 5 2.65 1.02 1.25
CA VAL A 5 3.62 0.94 0.14
C VAL A 5 4.81 0.10 0.54
N ASN A 6 5.01 -1.01 -0.17
CA ASN A 6 6.27 -1.74 -0.13
C ASN A 6 7.33 -0.96 -0.91
N ALA A 7 8.34 -0.45 -0.20
CA ALA A 7 9.51 0.21 -0.78
C ALA A 7 10.78 -0.61 -0.50
N SER A 8 10.71 -1.89 -0.86
CA SER A 8 11.81 -2.84 -0.85
C SER A 8 12.89 -2.47 -1.86
N ALA A 9 14.13 -2.93 -1.68
CA ALA A 9 15.16 -2.76 -2.71
C ALA A 9 14.76 -3.36 -4.08
N SER A 10 13.90 -4.38 -4.13
CA SER A 10 13.42 -4.99 -5.37
C SER A 10 12.51 -4.06 -6.17
N THR A 11 11.74 -3.19 -5.51
CA THR A 11 10.90 -2.17 -6.18
C THR A 11 11.70 -1.08 -6.87
N ARG A 12 13.00 -0.90 -6.55
CA ARG A 12 13.91 0.03 -7.26
C ARG A 12 14.18 -0.41 -8.69
N ARG A 13 14.14 -1.72 -8.97
CA ARG A 13 14.49 -2.25 -10.30
C ARG A 13 13.32 -2.07 -11.27
N HIS A 14 13.63 -1.94 -12.55
CA HIS A 14 12.65 -1.92 -13.66
C HIS A 14 11.61 -0.79 -13.62
N GLN A 15 11.96 0.39 -13.10
CA GLN A 15 11.05 1.56 -13.05
C GLN A 15 9.73 1.36 -12.26
N ALA A 16 9.55 0.23 -11.56
CA ALA A 16 8.33 -0.10 -10.82
C ALA A 16 8.01 0.95 -9.76
N LEU A 17 9.01 1.42 -9.00
CA LEU A 17 8.83 2.49 -8.04
C LEU A 17 8.43 3.82 -8.70
N ALA A 18 8.97 4.14 -9.87
CA ALA A 18 8.62 5.38 -10.58
C ALA A 18 7.16 5.37 -11.04
N GLN A 19 6.69 4.26 -11.62
CA GLN A 19 5.29 4.11 -12.01
C GLN A 19 4.36 4.08 -10.80
N CYS A 20 4.74 3.38 -9.72
CA CYS A 20 4.02 3.38 -8.45
C CYS A 20 3.88 4.80 -7.88
N LYS A 21 4.95 5.61 -7.90
CA LYS A 21 4.89 7.01 -7.48
C LYS A 21 3.92 7.83 -8.33
N GLY A 22 3.94 7.65 -9.65
CA GLY A 22 3.00 8.31 -10.55
C GLY A 22 1.55 7.98 -10.22
N LEU A 23 1.26 6.70 -9.96
CA LEU A 23 -0.07 6.26 -9.56
C LEU A 23 -0.49 6.81 -8.19
N LEU A 24 0.42 6.77 -7.20
CA LEU A 24 0.18 7.34 -5.87
C LEU A 24 -0.10 8.85 -5.94
N ALA A 25 0.59 9.59 -6.82
CA ALA A 25 0.32 11.00 -7.04
C ALA A 25 -1.13 11.25 -7.51
N GLN A 26 -1.61 10.46 -8.49
CA GLN A 26 -2.99 10.56 -8.99
C GLN A 26 -4.00 10.21 -7.90
N LEU A 27 -3.76 9.12 -7.15
CA LEU A 27 -4.63 8.71 -6.04
C LEU A 27 -4.72 9.76 -4.94
N PHE A 28 -3.61 10.41 -4.60
CA PHE A 28 -3.60 11.46 -3.60
C PHE A 28 -4.30 12.74 -4.08
N ASP A 29 -4.17 13.10 -5.36
CA ASP A 29 -4.92 14.23 -5.93
C ASP A 29 -6.43 13.97 -5.90
N GLN A 30 -6.87 12.75 -6.26
CA GLN A 30 -8.27 12.38 -6.18
C GLN A 30 -8.78 12.38 -4.72
N ALA A 31 -8.04 11.79 -3.79
CA ALA A 31 -8.38 11.81 -2.37
C ALA A 31 -8.44 13.25 -1.82
N TYR A 32 -7.58 14.15 -2.32
CA TYR A 32 -7.60 15.57 -2.00
C TYR A 32 -8.90 16.24 -2.46
N ARG A 33 -9.30 16.04 -3.73
CA ARG A 33 -10.54 16.57 -4.29
C ARG A 33 -11.78 16.04 -3.55
N GLN A 34 -11.78 14.77 -3.18
CA GLN A 34 -12.86 14.13 -2.41
C GLN A 34 -12.85 14.49 -0.91
N ARG A 35 -11.89 15.31 -0.45
CA ARG A 35 -11.66 15.65 0.97
C ARG A 35 -11.52 14.40 1.87
N ALA A 36 -11.03 13.31 1.30
CA ALA A 36 -10.87 12.05 1.98
C ALA A 36 -9.71 12.11 3.00
N ARG A 37 -9.84 11.35 4.09
CA ARG A 37 -8.78 11.16 5.08
C ARG A 37 -7.83 10.07 4.59
N LEU A 38 -6.53 10.35 4.66
CA LEU A 38 -5.45 9.44 4.28
C LEU A 38 -4.60 9.06 5.50
N ALA A 39 -4.28 7.77 5.58
CA ALA A 39 -3.20 7.24 6.41
C ALA A 39 -2.19 6.54 5.50
N LEU A 40 -0.90 6.67 5.82
CA LEU A 40 0.20 6.18 4.99
C LEU A 40 1.17 5.34 5.81
N LEU A 41 1.42 4.13 5.35
CA LEU A 41 2.36 3.19 5.95
C LEU A 41 3.36 2.75 4.88
N THR A 42 4.65 2.82 5.20
CA THR A 42 5.72 2.38 4.30
C THR A 42 6.44 1.19 4.90
N ALA A 43 6.54 0.11 4.13
CA ALA A 43 7.36 -1.05 4.45
C ALA A 43 8.72 -0.89 3.76
N SER A 44 9.72 -0.43 4.49
CA SER A 44 11.08 -0.24 3.99
C SER A 44 12.09 -0.38 5.13
N GLY A 45 13.27 -0.93 4.85
CA GLY A 45 14.29 -1.16 5.88
C GLY A 45 13.94 -2.33 6.82
N ALA A 46 14.03 -2.09 8.13
CA ALA A 46 13.84 -3.14 9.14
C ALA A 46 12.42 -3.19 9.73
N GLU A 47 11.72 -2.05 9.79
CA GLU A 47 10.44 -1.93 10.52
C GLU A 47 9.39 -1.13 9.74
N PRO A 48 8.08 -1.37 9.99
CA PRO A 48 7.01 -0.56 9.43
C PRO A 48 7.13 0.91 9.86
N ARG A 49 6.97 1.85 8.91
CA ARG A 49 7.05 3.29 9.20
C ARG A 49 5.78 4.00 8.80
N TRP A 50 5.01 4.45 9.80
CA TRP A 50 3.91 5.38 9.58
C TRP A 50 4.44 6.74 9.15
N GLN A 51 3.86 7.27 8.08
CA GLN A 51 4.26 8.55 7.51
C GLN A 51 3.26 9.63 7.89
N ARG A 52 1.97 9.27 7.90
CA ARG A 52 0.87 10.12 8.35
C ARG A 52 -0.29 9.28 8.89
N HIS A 53 -0.97 9.83 9.89
CA HIS A 53 -2.19 9.26 10.46
C HIS A 53 -3.39 10.17 10.19
N GLY A 54 -4.37 9.68 9.41
CA GLY A 54 -5.74 10.20 9.40
C GLY A 54 -5.92 11.69 9.06
N LEU A 55 -4.98 12.31 8.35
CA LEU A 55 -5.06 13.71 7.94
C LEU A 55 -5.85 13.83 6.63
N LYS A 56 -6.47 14.99 6.40
CA LYS A 56 -7.02 15.31 5.07
C LYS A 56 -5.87 15.21 4.06
N ALA A 57 -6.14 14.56 2.93
CA ALA A 57 -5.23 14.60 1.79
C ALA A 57 -4.80 16.05 1.52
N SER A 58 -3.54 16.28 1.17
CA SER A 58 -3.02 17.62 0.86
C SER A 58 -1.71 17.52 0.07
N ALA A 59 -1.31 18.64 -0.56
CA ALA A 59 -0.04 18.78 -1.27
C ALA A 59 1.21 18.43 -0.41
N SER A 60 1.06 18.41 0.92
CA SER A 60 2.12 18.02 1.86
C SER A 60 2.59 16.55 1.76
N LEU A 61 1.95 15.74 0.90
CA LEU A 61 2.37 14.37 0.56
C LEU A 61 3.45 14.31 -0.53
N GLN A 62 3.62 15.39 -1.30
CA GLN A 62 4.53 15.42 -2.43
C GLN A 62 6.01 15.26 -2.00
N PRO A 63 6.50 15.92 -0.93
CA PRO A 63 7.87 15.69 -0.45
C PRO A 63 8.12 14.25 0.00
N TRP A 64 7.14 13.64 0.68
CA TRP A 64 7.22 12.22 1.06
C TRP A 64 7.30 11.31 -0.16
N LEU A 65 6.46 11.56 -1.18
CA LEU A 65 6.44 10.77 -2.40
C LEU A 65 7.77 10.88 -3.18
N GLN A 66 8.37 12.08 -3.20
CA GLN A 66 9.70 12.27 -3.78
C GLN A 66 10.78 11.51 -2.98
N ALA A 67 10.73 11.61 -1.66
CA ALA A 67 11.65 10.93 -0.75
C ALA A 67 11.44 9.41 -0.65
N LEU A 68 10.32 8.88 -1.16
CA LEU A 68 10.03 7.45 -1.19
C LEU A 68 11.12 6.71 -1.98
N GLY A 69 12.09 6.17 -1.26
CA GLY A 69 13.22 5.43 -1.80
C GLY A 69 13.06 3.95 -1.49
N ALA A 70 13.52 3.11 -2.40
CA ALA A 70 13.57 1.67 -2.22
C ALA A 70 14.93 1.25 -1.63
N GLY A 71 14.99 0.51 -0.52
CA GLY A 71 16.27 0.07 0.04
C GLY A 71 16.14 -0.81 1.29
N GLY A 72 17.07 -1.75 1.46
CA GLY A 72 17.10 -2.67 2.60
C GLY A 72 16.06 -3.81 2.52
N GLY A 73 15.79 -4.42 3.67
CA GLY A 73 14.77 -5.46 3.83
C GLY A 73 13.35 -4.92 3.65
N THR A 74 12.36 -5.78 3.90
CA THR A 74 10.95 -5.44 3.68
C THR A 74 10.07 -6.05 4.75
N PRO A 75 9.64 -5.26 5.74
CA PRO A 75 8.75 -5.71 6.79
C PRO A 75 7.29 -5.61 6.34
N LEU A 76 6.96 -6.01 5.10
CA LEU A 76 5.61 -5.85 4.56
C LEU A 76 4.59 -6.63 5.40
N ILE A 77 4.91 -7.85 5.81
CA ILE A 77 4.04 -8.66 6.65
C ILE A 77 3.78 -7.99 8.00
N ALA A 78 4.83 -7.45 8.64
CA ALA A 78 4.68 -6.70 9.88
C ALA A 78 3.89 -5.39 9.68
N SER A 79 4.02 -4.77 8.50
CA SER A 79 3.28 -3.56 8.14
C SER A 79 1.79 -3.86 7.95
N LEU A 80 1.45 -4.98 7.31
CA LEU A 80 0.06 -5.44 7.16
C LEU A 80 -0.58 -5.70 8.53
N GLU A 81 0.12 -6.37 9.43
CA GLU A 81 -0.39 -6.63 10.79
C GLU A 81 -0.56 -5.34 11.61
N GLN A 82 0.35 -4.37 11.46
CA GLN A 82 0.21 -3.08 12.13
C GLN A 82 -0.94 -2.24 11.54
N ALA A 83 -1.10 -2.27 10.21
CA ALA A 83 -2.22 -1.65 9.51
C ALA A 83 -3.56 -2.25 9.91
N ARG A 84 -3.66 -3.58 10.03
CA ARG A 84 -4.85 -4.31 10.48
C ARG A 84 -5.30 -3.81 11.86
N ARG A 85 -4.39 -3.81 12.84
CA ARG A 85 -4.67 -3.30 14.19
C ARG A 85 -5.10 -1.83 14.21
N TRP A 86 -4.48 -1.01 13.36
CA TRP A 86 -4.86 0.40 13.23
C TRP A 86 -6.26 0.58 12.64
N LEU A 87 -6.62 -0.19 11.60
CA LEU A 87 -7.96 -0.16 11.00
C LEU A 87 -9.04 -0.62 12.00
N GLU A 88 -8.79 -1.70 12.74
CA GLU A 88 -9.73 -2.19 13.76
C GLU A 88 -9.99 -1.14 14.85
N ALA A 89 -8.94 -0.47 15.33
CA ALA A 89 -9.09 0.64 16.26
C ALA A 89 -9.85 1.81 15.63
N TRP A 90 -9.55 2.14 14.37
CA TRP A 90 -10.20 3.25 13.66
C TRP A 90 -11.69 2.99 13.42
N GLN A 91 -12.08 1.77 13.04
CA GLN A 91 -13.47 1.33 12.87
C GLN A 91 -14.27 1.50 14.15
N LYS A 92 -13.70 1.09 15.30
CA LYS A 92 -14.35 1.25 16.61
C LYS A 92 -14.60 2.72 16.95
N SER A 93 -13.67 3.60 16.62
CA SER A 93 -13.80 5.04 16.90
C SER A 93 -14.63 5.81 15.86
N HIS A 94 -14.80 5.27 14.65
CA HIS A 94 -15.51 5.92 13.55
C HIS A 94 -16.36 4.92 12.76
N PRO A 95 -17.43 4.36 13.39
CA PRO A 95 -18.22 3.28 12.79
C PRO A 95 -18.90 3.68 11.48
N ASP A 96 -19.28 4.95 11.33
CA ASP A 96 -19.97 5.45 10.13
C ASP A 96 -19.02 5.76 8.95
N GLN A 97 -17.70 5.63 9.14
CA GLN A 97 -16.73 5.92 8.08
C GLN A 97 -16.38 4.67 7.30
N VAL A 98 -16.69 4.68 6.00
CA VAL A 98 -16.24 3.66 5.06
C VAL A 98 -14.71 3.72 4.92
N GLN A 99 -14.06 2.58 5.19
CA GLN A 99 -12.62 2.44 5.11
C GLN A 99 -12.25 1.58 3.90
N ARG A 100 -11.21 2.01 3.19
CA ARG A 100 -10.60 1.28 2.08
C ARG A 100 -9.10 1.21 2.31
N CYS A 101 -8.48 0.08 1.98
CA CYS A 101 -7.05 -0.14 2.04
C CYS A 101 -6.47 -0.40 0.65
N LEU A 102 -5.35 0.25 0.33
CA LEU A 102 -4.55 -0.05 -0.86
C LEU A 102 -3.19 -0.59 -0.43
N VAL A 103 -2.74 -1.69 -1.03
CA VAL A 103 -1.44 -2.30 -0.76
C VAL A 103 -0.62 -2.36 -2.04
N PHE A 104 0.50 -1.65 -2.11
CA PHE A 104 1.39 -1.64 -3.27
C PHE A 104 2.59 -2.55 -3.00
N THR A 105 2.81 -3.56 -3.84
CA THR A 105 3.94 -4.49 -3.68
C THR A 105 4.32 -5.17 -5.00
N ASP A 106 5.61 -5.45 -5.21
CA ASP A 106 6.09 -6.23 -6.34
C ASP A 106 6.05 -7.75 -6.07
N GLY A 107 5.46 -8.17 -4.95
CA GLY A 107 5.34 -9.58 -4.56
C GLY A 107 6.67 -10.27 -4.25
N ARG A 108 7.81 -9.58 -4.33
CA ARG A 108 9.16 -10.16 -4.14
C ARG A 108 9.55 -10.24 -2.67
N LEU A 109 8.67 -10.85 -1.90
CA LEU A 109 8.82 -11.07 -0.47
C LEU A 109 9.51 -12.41 -0.23
N GLN A 110 10.30 -12.52 0.84
CA GLN A 110 10.71 -13.82 1.37
C GLN A 110 9.49 -14.63 1.80
N ARG A 111 9.61 -15.95 1.93
CA ARG A 111 8.51 -16.81 2.38
C ARG A 111 7.94 -16.28 3.70
N TRP A 112 6.63 -16.12 3.77
CA TRP A 112 5.93 -15.62 4.96
C TRP A 112 5.09 -16.73 5.61
N LYS A 113 4.73 -16.52 6.87
CA LYS A 113 3.65 -17.26 7.54
C LYS A 113 2.32 -16.65 7.12
N ALA A 114 1.25 -17.45 7.13
CA ALA A 114 -0.10 -17.01 6.77
C ALA A 114 -0.45 -15.65 7.39
N VAL A 115 -0.98 -14.74 6.57
CA VAL A 115 -1.46 -13.43 7.03
C VAL A 115 -2.95 -13.47 7.31
N GLN A 116 -3.41 -12.58 8.20
CA GLN A 116 -4.83 -12.42 8.47
C GLN A 116 -5.48 -11.52 7.40
N PRO A 117 -6.77 -11.72 7.11
CA PRO A 117 -7.55 -10.83 6.25
C PRO A 117 -7.55 -9.38 6.76
N MET A 118 -7.69 -8.44 5.83
CA MET A 118 -7.88 -7.03 6.20
C MET A 118 -9.34 -6.78 6.62
N PRO A 119 -9.58 -5.93 7.64
CA PRO A 119 -10.91 -5.71 8.18
C PRO A 119 -11.77 -4.77 7.32
N CYS A 120 -11.34 -4.45 6.10
CA CYS A 120 -12.03 -3.53 5.21
C CYS A 120 -11.77 -3.87 3.73
N ALA A 121 -12.54 -3.23 2.83
CA ALA A 121 -12.34 -3.37 1.39
C ALA A 121 -10.89 -3.04 1.04
N THR A 122 -10.16 -4.02 0.51
CA THR A 122 -8.73 -3.93 0.27
C THR A 122 -8.43 -4.26 -1.17
N LEU A 123 -7.58 -3.45 -1.81
CA LEU A 123 -7.06 -3.70 -3.14
C LEU A 123 -5.54 -3.80 -3.07
N LEU A 124 -5.01 -4.95 -3.47
CA LEU A 124 -3.59 -5.16 -3.68
C LEU A 124 -3.22 -4.79 -5.12
N VAL A 125 -2.32 -3.82 -5.24
CA VAL A 125 -1.75 -3.35 -6.49
C VAL A 125 -0.38 -3.99 -6.67
N ASP A 126 -0.33 -4.92 -7.62
CA ASP A 126 0.89 -5.61 -8.01
C ASP A 126 1.73 -4.72 -8.93
N ILE A 127 2.87 -4.27 -8.43
CA ILE A 127 3.83 -3.42 -9.15
C ILE A 127 5.00 -4.24 -9.73
N GLU A 128 4.87 -5.57 -9.84
CA GLU A 128 5.90 -6.44 -10.42
C GLU A 128 6.04 -6.20 -11.94
N LEU A 129 7.07 -5.44 -12.33
CA LEU A 129 7.39 -5.21 -13.75
C LEU A 129 8.51 -6.12 -14.29
N ALA A 130 8.91 -7.15 -13.53
CA ALA A 130 9.94 -8.07 -13.94
C ALA A 130 9.46 -8.99 -15.09
N PRO A 131 10.34 -9.40 -16.03
CA PRO A 131 9.96 -10.31 -17.12
C PRO A 131 9.42 -11.66 -16.64
N VAL A 132 9.95 -12.15 -15.52
CA VAL A 132 9.48 -13.37 -14.85
C VAL A 132 8.68 -12.97 -13.61
N ARG A 133 7.37 -13.25 -13.65
CA ARG A 133 6.44 -12.97 -12.55
C ARG A 133 6.47 -14.10 -11.53
N LEU A 134 6.58 -13.75 -10.25
CA LEU A 134 6.60 -14.75 -9.17
C LEU A 134 5.19 -15.11 -8.67
N GLY A 135 4.17 -14.33 -9.01
CA GLY A 135 2.76 -14.59 -8.67
C GLY A 135 2.41 -14.44 -7.18
N ARG A 136 3.41 -14.13 -6.34
CA ARG A 136 3.30 -13.98 -4.88
C ARG A 136 2.37 -12.87 -4.44
N ALA A 137 2.26 -11.79 -5.21
CA ALA A 137 1.31 -10.70 -4.96
C ALA A 137 -0.14 -11.19 -5.00
N ARG A 138 -0.47 -12.10 -5.93
CA ARG A 138 -1.82 -12.70 -6.02
C ARG A 138 -2.11 -13.64 -4.85
N GLN A 139 -1.13 -14.44 -4.45
CA GLN A 139 -1.26 -15.28 -3.24
C GLN A 139 -1.53 -14.41 -2.01
N LEU A 140 -0.75 -13.34 -1.83
CA LEU A 140 -0.93 -12.41 -0.72
C LEU A 140 -2.30 -11.73 -0.76
N ALA A 141 -2.79 -11.32 -1.95
CA ALA A 141 -4.12 -10.74 -2.09
C ALA A 141 -5.20 -11.73 -1.64
N ALA A 142 -5.09 -13.00 -2.01
CA ALA A 142 -6.02 -14.05 -1.57
C ALA A 142 -6.01 -14.23 -0.04
N GLU A 143 -4.84 -14.29 0.60
CA GLU A 143 -4.74 -14.40 2.07
C GLU A 143 -5.30 -13.16 2.79
N LEU A 144 -5.15 -11.97 2.21
CA LEU A 144 -5.68 -10.72 2.75
C LEU A 144 -7.18 -10.51 2.49
N HIS A 145 -7.84 -11.41 1.73
CA HIS A 145 -9.18 -11.21 1.17
C HIS A 145 -9.29 -9.88 0.39
N ALA A 146 -8.23 -9.55 -0.35
CA ALA A 146 -8.13 -8.34 -1.14
C ALA A 146 -8.43 -8.61 -2.60
N ASP A 147 -9.03 -7.63 -3.27
CA ASP A 147 -9.02 -7.57 -4.72
C ASP A 147 -7.58 -7.46 -5.23
N TYR A 148 -7.33 -7.96 -6.43
CA TYR A 148 -6.02 -7.92 -7.07
C TYR A 148 -6.10 -7.14 -8.37
N GLN A 149 -5.21 -6.14 -8.52
CA GLN A 149 -4.98 -5.48 -9.80
C GLN A 149 -3.48 -5.37 -10.06
N HIS A 150 -3.07 -5.65 -11.29
CA HIS A 150 -1.72 -5.39 -11.73
C HIS A 150 -1.58 -3.93 -12.16
N LEU A 151 -0.44 -3.29 -11.88
CA LEU A 151 -0.19 -1.87 -12.14
C LEU A 151 -0.49 -1.48 -13.60
N GLN A 152 -0.14 -2.34 -14.55
CA GLN A 152 -0.39 -2.12 -15.99
C GLN A 152 -1.89 -2.06 -16.36
N HIS A 153 -2.77 -2.60 -15.53
CA HIS A 153 -4.22 -2.59 -15.73
C HIS A 153 -4.94 -1.81 -14.63
N PHE A 154 -4.19 -1.09 -13.79
CA PHE A 154 -4.76 -0.42 -12.64
C PHE A 154 -5.72 0.66 -13.10
N LYS A 155 -6.94 0.61 -12.59
CA LYS A 155 -7.94 1.66 -12.74
C LYS A 155 -8.33 2.14 -11.36
N VAL A 156 -8.23 3.44 -11.12
CA VAL A 156 -8.76 4.01 -9.89
C VAL A 156 -10.27 3.79 -9.92
N GLN A 157 -10.78 2.93 -9.04
CA GLN A 157 -12.22 2.77 -8.87
C GLN A 157 -12.75 4.00 -8.12
N GLU A 158 -13.79 4.63 -8.68
CA GLU A 158 -14.40 5.87 -8.16
C GLU A 158 -15.03 5.70 -6.76
#